data_AF-A0A2C4PWK3-F1
#
_entry.id   AF-A0A2C4PWK3-F1
#
_cell.length_a   1.000
_cell.length_b   1.000
_cell.length_c   1.000
_cell.angle_alpha   90.00
_cell.angle_beta   90.00
_cell.angle_gamma   90.00
#
_symmetry.space_group_name_H-M   'P 1'
#
loop_
_entity.id
_entity.type
_entity.pdbx_description
1 polymer ?
#
loop_
_entity_poly.entity_id
_entity_poly.type
_entity_poly.pdbx_seq_one_letter_code
_entity_poly.pdbx_strand_id
1 'polypeptide(L)' 'MSTSLSQDPHISFSKLPILLAISVPAGTKAGFIDTLSGYSQVELLLKRGYKFLYNGFDIEEDDNGTEYMVVDVMLVG' A
#
# COMPACT_ATOMS: atom_id res chain seq x y z
N MET A 1 9.80 0.48 -3.08
CA MET A 1 8.88 0.72 -1.94
C MET A 1 8.22 -0.60 -1.63
N SER A 2 8.20 -1.02 -0.37
CA SER A 2 7.47 -2.23 0.07
C SER A 2 5.99 -1.87 0.15
N THR A 3 5.14 -2.73 -0.40
CA THR A 3 3.68 -2.59 -0.45
C THR A 3 3.05 -3.97 -0.28
N SER A 4 1.77 -4.05 0.05
CA SER A 4 1.05 -5.33 0.14
C SER A 4 -0.05 -5.39 -0.92
N LEU A 5 -0.33 -6.60 -1.42
CA LEU A 5 -1.54 -6.85 -2.21
C LEU A 5 -2.79 -7.03 -1.32
N SER A 6 -2.63 -7.21 -0.01
CA SER A 6 -3.73 -7.24 0.94
C SER A 6 -4.24 -5.84 1.21
N GLN A 7 -5.56 -5.67 1.19
CA GLN A 7 -6.21 -4.44 1.66
C GLN A 7 -6.39 -4.45 3.18
N ASP A 8 -6.45 -5.63 3.80
CA ASP A 8 -6.58 -5.76 5.24
C ASP A 8 -5.26 -5.39 5.92
N PRO A 9 -5.24 -4.37 6.80
CA PRO A 9 -4.04 -4.00 7.51
C PRO A 9 -3.64 -5.10 8.49
N HIS A 10 -2.42 -5.60 8.37
CA HIS A 10 -1.85 -6.45 9.41
C HIS A 10 -1.81 -5.69 10.74
N ILE A 11 -1.98 -6.38 11.87
CA ILE A 11 -2.02 -5.76 13.22
C ILE A 11 -0.81 -4.86 13.54
N SER A 12 0.34 -5.12 12.89
CA SER A 12 1.54 -4.30 13.03
C SER A 12 1.40 -2.89 12.46
N PHE A 13 0.42 -2.67 11.56
CA PHE A 13 0.20 -1.42 10.84
C PHE A 13 -1.15 -0.77 11.16
N SER A 14 -2.02 -1.41 11.95
CA SER A 14 -3.37 -0.92 12.28
C SER A 14 -3.39 0.40 13.04
N LYS A 15 -2.24 0.87 13.55
CA LYS A 15 -2.09 2.15 14.24
C LYS A 15 -1.57 3.29 13.35
N LEU A 16 -1.25 2.99 12.09
CA LEU A 16 -0.75 4.01 11.17
C LEU A 16 -1.93 4.84 10.65
N PRO A 17 -1.87 6.17 10.74
CA PRO A 17 -3.02 7.02 10.42
C PRO A 17 -3.22 7.26 8.91
N ILE A 18 -2.38 6.66 8.05
CA ILE A 18 -2.41 6.89 6.60
C ILE A 18 -2.27 5.56 5.86
N LEU A 19 -3.27 5.23 5.04
CA LEU A 19 -3.25 4.13 4.10
C LEU A 19 -3.03 4.67 2.68
N LEU A 20 -1.97 4.21 2.00
CA LEU A 20 -1.76 4.51 0.59
C LEU A 20 -2.45 3.44 -0.26
N ALA A 21 -3.54 3.81 -0.94
CA ALA A 21 -4.22 2.97 -1.91
C ALA A 21 -3.53 3.13 -3.29
N ILE A 22 -2.56 2.26 -3.57
CA ILE A 22 -1.65 2.42 -4.72
C ILE A 22 -2.18 1.68 -5.95
N SER A 23 -2.57 2.44 -6.98
CA SER A 23 -2.78 1.92 -8.33
C SER A 23 -1.45 1.66 -9.03
N VAL A 24 -1.21 0.39 -9.41
CA VAL A 24 0.01 -0.05 -10.10
C VAL A 24 -0.32 -0.44 -11.55
N PRO A 25 0.07 0.37 -12.57
CA PRO A 25 -0.22 0.06 -13.96
C PRO A 25 0.47 -1.22 -14.45
N ALA A 26 -0.17 -1.91 -15.39
CA ALA A 26 0.44 -3.05 -16.08
C ALA A 26 1.77 -2.65 -16.74
N GLY A 27 2.77 -3.53 -16.67
CA GLY A 27 4.13 -3.24 -17.16
C GLY A 27 5.05 -2.56 -16.13
N THR A 28 4.54 -2.22 -14.94
CA THR A 28 5.38 -1.75 -13.83
C THR A 28 6.40 -2.81 -13.44
N LYS A 29 7.66 -2.39 -13.24
CA LYS A 29 8.72 -3.24 -12.69
C LYS A 29 8.53 -3.39 -11.18
N ALA A 30 7.82 -4.43 -10.78
CA ALA A 30 7.62 -4.84 -9.40
C ALA A 30 7.93 -6.34 -9.24
N GLY A 31 8.23 -6.76 -8.02
CA GLY A 31 8.42 -8.17 -7.67
C GLY A 31 7.49 -8.58 -6.55
N PHE A 32 6.78 -9.68 -6.70
CA PHE A 32 6.10 -10.35 -5.60
C PHE A 32 7.13 -11.17 -4.82
N ILE A 33 7.38 -10.80 -3.57
CA ILE A 33 8.52 -11.34 -2.79
C ILE A 33 8.11 -12.03 -1.49
N ASP A 34 6.82 -12.32 -1.32
CA ASP A 34 6.28 -12.95 -0.11
C ASP A 34 6.96 -14.29 0.24
N THR A 35 7.36 -15.06 -0.77
CA THR A 35 8.06 -16.34 -0.59
C THR A 35 9.55 -16.20 -0.26
N LEU A 36 10.12 -15.00 -0.42
CA LEU A 36 11.54 -14.70 -0.19
C LEU A 36 11.78 -13.88 1.07
N SER A 37 10.78 -13.13 1.52
CA SER A 37 10.87 -12.22 2.67
C SER A 37 10.93 -12.94 4.02
N GLY A 38 10.45 -14.18 4.09
CA GLY A 38 10.31 -14.93 5.35
C GLY A 38 9.14 -14.43 6.23
N TYR A 39 8.38 -13.45 5.75
CA TYR A 39 7.20 -12.88 6.41
C TYR A 39 6.01 -12.98 5.46
N SER A 40 4.91 -13.59 5.89
CA SER A 40 3.68 -13.66 5.09
C SER A 40 2.92 -12.34 5.22
N GLN A 41 3.20 -11.41 4.31
CA GLN A 41 2.56 -10.09 4.23
C GLN A 41 2.07 -9.77 2.81
N VAL A 42 2.07 -10.77 1.92
CA VAL A 42 1.66 -10.67 0.52
C VAL A 42 2.40 -9.52 -0.17
N GLU A 43 3.71 -9.45 0.07
CA GLU A 43 4.53 -8.28 -0.27
C GLU A 43 4.75 -8.14 -1.79
N LEU A 44 4.45 -6.94 -2.29
CA LEU A 44 4.82 -6.45 -3.61
C LEU A 44 5.88 -5.36 -3.46
N LEU A 45 7.09 -5.62 -3.96
CA LEU A 45 8.19 -4.68 -3.93
C LEU A 45 8.26 -3.88 -5.25
N LEU A 46 8.02 -2.57 -5.17
CA LEU A 46 8.15 -1.65 -6.28
C LEU A 46 9.62 -1.25 -6.49
N LYS A 47 10.13 -1.34 -7.73
CA LYS A 47 11.48 -0.88 -8.09
C LYS A 47 11.64 0.61 -7.75
N ARG A 48 12.84 1.03 -7.35
CA ARG A 48 13.17 2.45 -7.15
C ARG A 48 13.07 3.24 -8.46
N GLY A 49 12.68 4.51 -8.36
CA GLY A 49 12.67 5.47 -9.48
C GLY A 49 11.28 5.88 -9.97
N TYR A 50 10.22 5.17 -9.56
CA TYR A 50 8.85 5.61 -9.79
C TYR A 50 8.48 6.80 -8.90
N LYS A 51 7.51 7.57 -9.35
CA LYS A 51 6.86 8.66 -8.62
C LYS A 51 5.41 8.30 -8.33
N PHE A 52 4.77 9.05 -7.45
CA PHE A 52 3.35 8.90 -7.11
C PHE A 52 2.60 10.17 -7.50
N LEU A 53 1.49 9.99 -8.21
CA LEU A 53 0.47 11.01 -8.44
C LEU A 53 -0.63 10.83 -7.39
N TYR A 54 -0.95 11.89 -6.65
CA TYR A 54 -2.00 11.89 -5.63
C TYR A 54 -3.32 12.28 -6.27
N ASN A 55 -4.34 11.43 -6.15
CA ASN A 55 -5.62 11.55 -6.85
C ASN A 55 -6.77 11.92 -5.92
N GLY A 56 -6.72 11.51 -4.65
CA GLY A 56 -7.82 11.66 -3.70
C GLY A 56 -7.36 11.48 -2.26
N PHE A 57 -8.15 12.03 -1.33
CA PHE A 57 -7.95 11.95 0.11
C PHE A 57 -9.31 11.76 0.76
N ASP A 58 -9.47 10.68 1.49
CA ASP A 58 -10.69 10.34 2.21
C ASP A 58 -10.36 9.98 3.66
N ILE A 59 -11.31 10.21 4.56
CA ILE A 59 -11.22 9.75 5.96
C ILE A 59 -12.16 8.57 6.10
N GLU A 60 -11.62 7.45 6.56
CA GLU A 60 -12.35 6.23 6.88
C GLU A 60 -12.20 5.92 8.37
N GLU A 61 -13.08 5.07 8.88
CA GLU A 61 -13.12 4.65 10.28
C GLU A 61 -12.94 3.13 10.35
N ASP A 62 -12.06 2.65 11.22
CA ASP A 62 -11.87 1.22 11.45
C ASP A 62 -13.00 0.64 12.34
N ASP A 63 -13.04 -0.70 12.49
CA ASP A 63 -14.04 -1.38 13.34
C ASP A 63 -14.00 -0.94 14.82
N ASN A 64 -12.94 -0.25 15.26
CA ASN A 64 -12.77 0.25 16.63
C ASN A 64 -13.16 1.72 16.77
N GLY A 65 -13.65 2.37 15.71
CA GLY A 65 -14.00 3.79 15.72
C GLY A 65 -12.81 4.74 15.55
N THR A 66 -11.66 4.24 15.08
CA THR A 66 -10.46 5.04 14.87
C THR A 66 -10.42 5.54 13.44
N GLU A 67 -10.39 6.86 13.27
CA GLU A 67 -10.25 7.50 11.96
C GLU A 67 -8.82 7.31 11.40
N TYR A 68 -8.74 7.03 10.10
CA TYR A 68 -7.51 7.02 9.32
C TYR A 68 -7.74 7.65 7.95
N MET A 69 -6.67 8.19 7.35
CA MET A 69 -6.74 8.80 6.02
C MET A 69 -6.39 7.76 4.96
N VAL A 70 -7.27 7.56 3.99
CA VAL A 70 -6.98 6.84 2.75
C VAL A 70 -6.52 7.84 1.70
N VAL A 71 -5.42 7.52 1.03
CA VAL A 71 -4.84 8.34 -0.03
C VAL A 71 -4.75 7.53 -1.30
N ASP A 72 -5.60 7.88 -2.27
CA ASP A 72 -5.54 7.31 -3.61
C ASP A 72 -4.31 7.83 -4.33
N VAL A 73 -3.39 6.93 -4.68
CA VAL A 73 -2.19 7.28 -5.42
C VAL A 73 -2.00 6.38 -6.63
N MET A 74 -1.51 6.95 -7.72
CA MET A 74 -1.13 6.20 -8.91
C MET A 74 0.38 6.24 -9.08
N LEU A 75 0.97 5.07 -9.32
CA LEU A 75 2.38 4.97 -9.66
C LEU A 75 2.61 5.49 -11.09
N VAL A 76 3.57 6.40 -11.26
CA VAL A 76 3.95 6.99 -12.56
C VAL A 76 5.47 6.93 -12.77
N GLY A 77 5.92 6.61 -13.99
CA GLY A 77 7.34 6.59 -14.36
C GLY A 77 7.75 5.43 -15.26
#